data_AF-A0A371YU12-F1
#
_entry.id   AF-A0A371YU12-F1
#
_cell.length_a   1.000
_cell.length_b   1.000
_cell.length_c   1.000
_cell.angle_alpha   90.00
_cell.angle_beta   90.00
_cell.angle_gamma   90.00
#
_symmetry.space_group_name_H-M   'P 1'
#
loop_
_entity.id
_entity.type
_entity.pdbx_description
1 polymer ?
#
loop_
_entity_poly.entity_id
_entity_poly.type
_entity_poly.pdbx_seq_one_letter_code
_entity_poly.pdbx_strand_id
1 'polypeptide(L)'
;MSYSVRLVLKNRYLHKKLKKLLSQYTWAYTPPNIDIPIELTFSNDHLSAYTSCNTMGESYKIIEQKMIAPIIFGDAQACAPNIMQQEHFIRMFFLQAVPFQIKYASSKHPKLIFQKDQQDHIFIGTKISSKTNILMENN
;
A
#
# COMPACT_ATOMS: atom_id res chain seq x y z
N MET A 1 -27.24 -1.69 -26.80
CA MET A 1 -25.97 -1.71 -26.04
C MET A 1 -25.86 -3.04 -25.30
N SER A 2 -24.90 -3.90 -25.65
CA SER A 2 -24.73 -5.24 -25.07
C SER A 2 -24.33 -5.19 -23.58
N TYR A 3 -24.92 -6.06 -22.75
CA TYR A 3 -24.67 -6.17 -21.30
C TYR A 3 -23.17 -6.25 -20.95
N SER A 4 -22.38 -6.89 -21.81
CA SER A 4 -20.93 -7.06 -21.62
C SER A 4 -20.18 -5.74 -21.58
N VAL A 5 -20.59 -4.73 -22.36
CA VAL A 5 -19.94 -3.41 -22.38
C VAL A 5 -20.16 -2.66 -21.06
N ARG A 6 -21.38 -2.76 -20.49
CA ARG A 6 -21.71 -2.10 -19.20
C ARG A 6 -20.94 -2.70 -18.02
N LEU A 7 -20.80 -4.02 -17.98
CA LEU A 7 -20.01 -4.74 -16.96
C LEU A 7 -18.54 -4.33 -16.99
N VAL A 8 -17.94 -4.28 -18.17
CA VAL A 8 -16.54 -3.88 -18.36
C VAL A 8 -16.31 -2.43 -17.88
N LEU A 9 -17.19 -1.50 -18.22
CA LEU A 9 -17.08 -0.10 -17.80
C LEU A 9 -17.23 0.06 -16.28
N LYS A 10 -18.17 -0.67 -15.65
CA LYS A 10 -18.36 -0.67 -14.20
C LYS A 10 -17.11 -1.17 -13.46
N ASN A 11 -16.50 -2.26 -13.93
CA ASN A 11 -15.27 -2.79 -13.33
C ASN A 11 -14.10 -1.81 -13.45
N ARG A 12 -13.91 -1.16 -14.62
CA ARG A 12 -12.89 -0.12 -14.78
C ARG A 12 -13.10 1.06 -13.84
N TYR A 13 -14.34 1.51 -13.68
CA TYR A 13 -14.69 2.61 -12.78
C TYR A 13 -14.36 2.28 -11.32
N LEU A 14 -14.72 1.08 -10.86
CA LEU A 14 -14.41 0.60 -9.51
C LEU A 14 -12.91 0.53 -9.25
N HIS A 15 -12.13 0.00 -10.21
CA HIS A 15 -10.67 -0.01 -10.12
C HIS A 15 -10.09 1.41 -9.98
N LYS A 16 -10.54 2.35 -10.81
CA LYS A 16 -10.06 3.74 -10.74
C LYS A 16 -10.40 4.38 -9.40
N LYS A 17 -11.61 4.15 -8.87
CA LYS A 17 -12.03 4.65 -7.55
C LYS A 17 -11.17 4.04 -6.43
N LEU A 18 -10.88 2.74 -6.52
CA LEU A 18 -10.06 2.03 -5.54
C LEU A 18 -8.61 2.50 -5.54
N LYS A 19 -7.97 2.64 -6.71
CA LYS A 19 -6.62 3.19 -6.84
C LYS A 19 -6.54 4.62 -6.30
N LYS A 20 -7.52 5.47 -6.65
CA LYS A 20 -7.62 6.84 -6.11
C LYS A 20 -7.77 6.87 -4.60
N LEU A 21 -8.49 5.92 -4.02
CA LEU A 21 -8.60 5.78 -2.57
C LEU A 21 -7.26 5.37 -1.96
N LEU A 22 -6.63 4.31 -2.46
CA LEU A 22 -5.33 3.86 -1.97
C LEU A 22 -4.29 5.00 -1.98
N SER A 23 -4.28 5.83 -3.03
CA SER A 23 -3.34 6.95 -3.18
C SER A 23 -3.62 8.17 -2.29
N GLN A 24 -4.72 8.20 -1.55
CA GLN A 24 -5.06 9.33 -0.66
C GLN A 24 -4.47 9.21 0.74
N TYR A 25 -3.88 8.05 1.07
CA TYR A 25 -3.45 7.73 2.42
C TYR A 25 -2.04 7.13 2.40
N THR A 26 -1.29 7.41 3.47
CA THR A 26 -0.21 6.53 3.91
C THR A 26 -0.84 5.43 4.77
N TRP A 27 -0.46 4.18 4.52
CA TRP A 27 -1.02 3.01 5.21
C TRP A 27 0.05 2.41 6.10
N ALA A 28 -0.11 2.50 7.42
CA ALA A 28 0.90 2.05 8.39
C ALA A 28 0.51 0.72 9.04
N TYR A 29 1.45 -0.20 9.14
CA TYR A 29 1.33 -1.46 9.88
C TYR A 29 2.55 -1.70 10.76
N THR A 30 2.32 -2.00 12.02
CA THR A 30 3.38 -2.34 12.97
C THR A 30 3.34 -3.85 13.23
N PRO A 31 4.33 -4.62 12.75
CA PRO A 31 4.43 -6.04 13.07
C PRO A 31 4.58 -6.28 14.57
N PRO A 32 4.14 -7.45 15.10
CA PRO A 32 4.41 -7.82 16.48
C PRO A 32 5.92 -7.79 16.79
N ASN A 33 6.30 -7.30 17.97
CA ASN A 33 7.68 -7.22 18.45
C ASN A 33 8.61 -6.24 17.70
N ILE A 34 8.06 -5.34 16.88
CA ILE A 34 8.82 -4.24 16.28
C ILE A 34 8.08 -2.93 16.52
N ASP A 35 8.75 -1.91 17.05
CA ASP A 35 8.10 -0.64 17.43
C ASP A 35 7.96 0.36 16.28
N ILE A 36 8.61 0.11 15.15
CA ILE A 36 8.62 1.03 14.01
C ILE A 36 7.65 0.52 12.94
N PRO A 37 6.71 1.34 12.43
CA PRO A 37 5.76 0.89 11.43
C PRO A 37 6.41 0.72 10.05
N ILE A 38 5.85 -0.22 9.28
CA ILE A 38 6.00 -0.26 7.84
C ILE A 38 4.94 0.66 7.24
N GLU A 39 5.34 1.53 6.31
CA GLU A 39 4.44 2.46 5.65
C GLU A 39 4.31 2.15 4.17
N LEU A 40 3.07 1.99 3.70
CA LEU A 40 2.77 1.83 2.28
C LEU A 40 2.20 3.12 1.70
N THR A 41 2.66 3.48 0.52
CA THR A 41 2.07 4.54 -0.30
C THR A 41 1.76 3.99 -1.69
N PHE A 42 0.71 4.53 -2.30
CA PHE A 42 0.25 4.10 -3.62
C PHE A 42 0.22 5.30 -4.56
N SER A 43 0.80 5.13 -5.73
CA SER A 43 0.52 5.99 -6.88
C SER A 43 -0.45 5.28 -7.83
N ASN A 44 -0.64 5.83 -9.04
CA ASN A 44 -1.54 5.23 -10.02
C ASN A 44 -1.19 3.77 -10.33
N ASP A 45 0.10 3.44 -10.44
CA ASP A 45 0.56 2.12 -10.85
C ASP A 45 1.69 1.57 -9.99
N HIS A 46 2.20 2.32 -9.01
CA HIS A 46 3.32 1.89 -8.16
C HIS A 46 2.91 1.79 -6.68
N LEU A 47 3.33 0.71 -6.03
CA LEU A 47 3.29 0.53 -4.58
C LEU A 47 4.70 0.78 -4.06
N SER A 48 4.84 1.70 -3.12
CA SER A 48 6.06 1.90 -2.36
C SER A 48 5.84 1.51 -0.91
N ALA A 49 6.81 0.83 -0.33
CA ALA A 49 6.87 0.39 1.05
C ALA A 49 8.15 0.96 1.68
N TYR A 50 7.98 1.76 2.73
CA TYR A 50 9.06 2.23 3.58
C TYR A 50 9.15 1.32 4.81
N THR A 51 10.31 0.69 4.99
CA THR A 51 10.59 -0.25 6.09
C THR A 51 11.64 0.36 7.02
N SER A 52 11.33 1.52 7.60
CA SER A 52 12.12 2.24 8.61
C SER A 52 13.52 2.73 8.22
N CYS A 53 14.13 2.17 7.17
CA CYS A 53 15.47 2.51 6.69
C CYS A 53 15.47 2.49 5.16
N ASN A 54 15.09 1.37 4.55
CA ASN A 54 15.00 1.26 3.11
C ASN A 54 13.59 1.55 2.58
N THR A 55 13.54 2.07 1.35
CA THR A 55 12.34 2.10 0.53
C THR A 55 12.42 1.00 -0.52
N MET A 56 11.32 0.31 -0.74
CA MET A 56 11.19 -0.69 -1.80
C MET A 56 9.85 -0.54 -2.48
N GLY A 57 9.75 -0.92 -3.73
CA GLY A 57 8.50 -0.74 -4.44
C GLY A 57 8.50 -1.40 -5.79
N GLU A 58 7.30 -1.62 -6.29
CA GLU A 58 7.09 -2.18 -7.62
C GLU A 58 5.75 -1.73 -8.19
N SER A 59 5.62 -1.89 -9.50
CA SER A 59 4.32 -1.77 -10.14
C SER A 59 3.30 -2.75 -9.52
N TYR A 60 2.08 -2.28 -9.23
CA TYR A 60 1.02 -3.13 -8.69
C TYR A 60 -0.19 -3.23 -9.64
N LYS A 61 -0.85 -4.39 -9.58
CA LYS A 61 -2.15 -4.63 -10.21
C LYS A 61 -3.13 -5.12 -9.16
N ILE A 62 -4.39 -4.77 -9.37
CA ILE A 62 -5.50 -5.36 -8.63
C ILE A 62 -6.21 -6.28 -9.61
N ILE A 63 -6.37 -7.55 -9.26
CA ILE A 63 -7.10 -8.54 -10.06
C ILE A 63 -7.97 -9.33 -9.08
N GLU A 64 -9.29 -9.38 -9.32
CA GLU A 64 -10.22 -10.14 -8.48
C GLU A 64 -10.06 -9.86 -6.97
N GLN A 65 -9.93 -8.58 -6.61
CA GLN A 65 -9.75 -8.12 -5.21
C GLN A 65 -8.45 -8.61 -4.53
N LYS A 66 -7.48 -9.06 -5.32
CA LYS A 66 -6.11 -9.38 -4.87
C LYS A 66 -5.12 -8.34 -5.40
N MET A 67 -4.16 -7.98 -4.57
CA MET A 67 -3.04 -7.13 -4.95
C MET A 67 -1.88 -7.99 -5.42
N ILE A 68 -1.38 -7.69 -6.63
CA ILE A 68 -0.21 -8.32 -7.21
C ILE A 68 0.86 -7.23 -7.31
N ALA A 69 1.92 -7.36 -6.53
CA ALA A 69 3.01 -6.38 -6.47
C ALA A 69 4.31 -7.08 -6.07
N PRO A 70 4.91 -7.93 -6.92
CA PRO A 70 6.11 -8.67 -6.53
C PRO A 70 7.28 -7.69 -6.30
N ILE A 71 7.50 -7.27 -5.06
CA ILE A 71 8.56 -6.33 -4.71
C ILE A 71 9.90 -7.07 -4.79
N ILE A 72 10.63 -6.82 -5.87
CA ILE A 72 11.93 -7.46 -6.15
C ILE A 72 13.08 -6.48 -5.88
N PHE A 73 12.84 -5.17 -6.00
CA PHE A 73 13.85 -4.12 -5.85
C PHE A 73 13.62 -3.29 -4.59
N GLY A 74 14.70 -2.86 -3.96
CA GLY A 74 14.69 -1.90 -2.86
C GLY A 74 16.09 -1.35 -2.63
N ASP A 75 16.17 -0.23 -1.93
CA ASP A 75 17.45 0.36 -1.53
C ASP A 75 18.22 -0.61 -0.63
N ALA A 76 19.55 -0.60 -0.73
CA ALA A 76 20.44 -1.43 0.08
C ALA A 76 21.28 -0.55 1.00
N GLN A 77 20.67 0.00 2.05
CA GLN A 77 21.37 0.72 3.10
C GLN A 77 21.85 -0.23 4.21
N ALA A 78 22.96 0.10 4.87
CA ALA A 78 23.48 -0.64 6.02
C ALA A 78 22.63 -0.32 7.28
N CYS A 79 21.49 -0.98 7.40
CA CYS A 79 20.54 -0.81 8.51
C CYS A 79 20.84 -1.78 9.67
N ALA A 80 20.34 -1.48 10.87
CA ALA A 80 20.43 -2.40 12.00
C ALA A 80 19.69 -3.74 11.71
N PRO A 81 20.13 -4.90 12.24
CA PRO A 81 19.59 -6.22 11.89
C PRO A 81 18.08 -6.39 12.13
N ASN A 82 17.52 -5.71 13.14
CA ASN A 82 16.08 -5.72 13.42
C ASN A 82 15.24 -5.00 12.35
N ILE A 83 15.84 -4.05 11.61
CA ILE A 83 15.18 -3.34 10.50
C ILE A 83 15.15 -4.20 9.23
N MET A 84 16.18 -5.01 9.01
CA MET A 84 16.24 -5.95 7.87
C MET A 84 15.10 -6.98 7.89
N GLN A 85 14.54 -7.29 9.06
CA GLN A 85 13.39 -8.20 9.18
C GLN A 85 12.13 -7.62 8.53
N GLN A 86 11.92 -6.30 8.59
CA GLN A 86 10.77 -5.65 7.95
C GLN A 86 10.87 -5.69 6.43
N GLU A 87 12.08 -5.49 5.89
CA GLU A 87 12.34 -5.60 4.46
C GLU A 87 12.06 -7.00 3.93
N HIS A 88 12.57 -8.01 4.64
CA HIS A 88 12.31 -9.40 4.29
C HIS A 88 10.81 -9.70 4.37
N PHE A 89 10.14 -9.27 5.45
CA PHE A 89 8.71 -9.43 5.62
C PHE A 89 7.94 -8.86 4.42
N ILE A 90 8.18 -7.62 4.01
CA ILE A 90 7.45 -7.00 2.89
C ILE A 90 7.70 -7.68 1.55
N ARG A 91 8.94 -8.07 1.26
CA ARG A 91 9.25 -8.84 0.04
C ARG A 91 8.46 -10.15 0.01
N MET A 92 8.48 -10.91 1.10
CA MET A 92 7.74 -12.18 1.20
C MET A 92 6.22 -11.96 1.23
N PHE A 93 5.77 -10.84 1.79
CA PHE A 93 4.36 -10.46 1.88
C PHE A 93 3.76 -10.32 0.49
N PHE A 94 4.42 -9.58 -0.41
CA PHE A 94 3.90 -9.32 -1.75
C PHE A 94 4.46 -10.21 -2.86
N LEU A 95 5.30 -11.20 -2.53
CA LEU A 95 5.79 -12.20 -3.49
C LEU A 95 4.65 -12.95 -4.21
N GLN A 96 3.50 -13.09 -3.56
CA GLN A 96 2.30 -13.69 -4.11
C GLN A 96 1.13 -12.70 -4.08
N ALA A 97 0.10 -12.97 -4.87
CA ALA A 97 -1.12 -12.17 -4.88
C ALA A 97 -1.78 -12.20 -3.50
N VAL A 98 -2.01 -11.03 -2.89
CA VAL A 98 -2.57 -10.91 -1.53
C VAL A 98 -4.01 -10.40 -1.60
N PRO A 99 -5.02 -11.18 -1.19
CA PRO A 99 -6.38 -10.69 -1.01
C PRO A 99 -6.42 -9.51 -0.04
N PHE A 100 -7.25 -8.52 -0.35
CA PHE A 100 -7.40 -7.36 0.54
C PHE A 100 -8.81 -6.80 0.53
N GLN A 101 -9.14 -6.06 1.58
CA GLN A 101 -10.36 -5.27 1.70
C GLN A 101 -10.05 -3.90 2.31
N ILE A 102 -10.87 -2.91 2.01
CA ILE A 102 -10.80 -1.60 2.67
C ILE A 102 -12.07 -1.40 3.49
N LYS A 103 -11.90 -1.20 4.79
CA LYS A 103 -12.99 -0.86 5.71
C LYS A 103 -12.91 0.63 6.08
N TYR A 104 -13.98 1.35 5.76
CA TYR A 104 -14.22 2.66 6.33
C TYR A 104 -15.01 2.46 7.61
N ALA A 105 -14.31 2.43 8.75
CA ALA A 105 -15.00 2.74 10.00
C ALA A 105 -15.36 4.23 9.96
N SER A 106 -16.43 4.64 10.66
CA SER A 106 -16.82 6.05 10.87
C SER A 106 -15.72 6.90 11.54
N SER A 107 -14.59 6.28 11.92
CA SER A 107 -13.36 6.94 12.37
C SER A 107 -12.62 7.64 11.23
N LYS A 108 -11.83 8.67 11.56
CA LYS A 108 -10.99 9.45 10.65
C LYS A 108 -9.92 8.63 9.87
N HIS A 109 -9.73 7.35 10.21
CA HIS A 109 -8.71 6.48 9.66
C HIS A 109 -9.33 5.23 9.02
N PRO A 110 -9.28 5.07 7.69
CA PRO A 110 -9.69 3.83 7.04
C PRO A 110 -8.71 2.70 7.35
N LYS A 111 -9.15 1.45 7.19
CA LYS A 111 -8.32 0.25 7.36
C LYS A 111 -8.15 -0.47 6.04
N LEU A 112 -6.91 -0.69 5.61
CA LEU A 112 -6.55 -1.58 4.51
C LEU A 112 -6.14 -2.91 5.14
N ILE A 113 -6.94 -3.94 4.92
CA ILE A 113 -6.76 -5.26 5.55
C ILE A 113 -6.33 -6.21 4.46
N PHE A 114 -5.12 -6.72 4.58
CA PHE A 114 -4.63 -7.82 3.76
C PHE A 114 -4.81 -9.14 4.49
N GLN A 115 -5.16 -10.18 3.75
CA GLN A 115 -5.33 -11.52 4.31
C GLN A 115 -4.23 -12.42 3.77
N LYS A 116 -3.35 -12.89 4.66
CA LYS A 116 -2.21 -13.75 4.29
C LYS A 116 -1.96 -14.73 5.43
N ASP A 117 -1.63 -15.98 5.10
CA ASP A 117 -1.29 -17.01 6.10
C ASP A 117 -2.33 -17.17 7.21
N GLN A 118 -3.62 -17.05 6.84
CA GLN A 118 -4.78 -17.08 7.75
C GLN A 118 -4.83 -15.95 8.79
N GLN A 119 -4.04 -14.89 8.59
CA GLN A 119 -3.97 -13.72 9.45
C GLN A 119 -4.42 -12.45 8.71
N ASP A 120 -5.06 -11.56 9.46
CA ASP A 120 -5.40 -10.21 9.00
C ASP A 120 -4.24 -9.26 9.34
N HIS A 121 -3.61 -8.69 8.31
CA HIS A 121 -2.62 -7.63 8.44
C HIS A 121 -3.31 -6.29 8.21
N ILE A 122 -3.51 -5.54 9.30
CA ILE A 122 -4.35 -4.34 9.31
C ILE A 122 -3.47 -3.10 9.21
N PHE A 123 -3.48 -2.46 8.05
CA PHE A 123 -2.83 -1.19 7.84
C PHE A 123 -3.81 -0.04 8.12
N ILE A 124 -3.38 0.93 8.93
CA ILE A 124 -4.18 2.09 9.30
C ILE A 124 -3.84 3.26 8.37
N GLY A 125 -4.88 3.81 7.74
CA GLY A 125 -4.75 4.92 6.80
C GLY A 125 -4.67 6.27 7.49
N THR A 126 -3.65 7.05 7.15
CA THR A 126 -3.52 8.47 7.49
C THR A 126 -3.58 9.27 6.21
N LYS A 127 -4.53 10.21 6.11
CA LYS A 127 -4.73 10.99 4.89
C LYS A 127 -3.48 11.82 4.61
N ILE A 128 -2.95 11.73 3.40
CA ILE A 128 -1.82 12.56 2.98
C ILE A 128 -2.34 14.00 2.91
N SER A 129 -1.85 14.88 3.78
CA SER A 129 -2.20 16.29 3.69
C SER A 129 -1.52 16.86 2.46
N SER A 130 -2.26 17.53 1.59
CA SER A 130 -1.68 18.38 0.55
C SER A 130 -0.99 19.58 1.21
N LYS A 131 0.20 19.37 1.78
CA LYS A 131 1.16 20.46 1.95
C LYS A 131 1.78 20.68 0.56
N THR A 132 1.12 21.54 -0.19
CA THR A 132 1.66 22.25 -1.34
C THR A 132 3.07 22.75 -1.02
N ASN A 133 3.97 22.68 -2.01
CA ASN A 133 5.22 23.43 -2.06
C ASN A 133 5.05 24.85 -1.48
N ILE A 134 5.46 25.06 -0.24
CA ILE A 134 5.79 26.38 0.30
C ILE A 134 7.12 26.16 0.99
N LEU A 135 8.19 26.27 0.22
CA LEU A 135 9.56 26.60 0.61
C LEU A 135 10.36 26.47 -0.68
N MET A 136 10.38 27.53 -1.49
CA MET A 136 11.48 28.00 -2.36
C MET A 136 10.98 29.21 -3.17
N GLU A 137 10.57 30.27 -2.47
CA GLU A 137 10.77 31.65 -2.92
C GLU A 137 11.25 32.39 -1.68
N ASN A 138 12.57 32.49 -1.54
CA ASN A 138 13.31 33.48 -0.74
C ASN A 138 14.81 33.14 -0.85
N ASN A 139 15.41 33.53 -1.98
CA ASN A 139 16.73 34.16 -2.07
C ASN A 139 17.01 34.59 -3.50
#